data_AF-A0A5D4K9B1-F1
#
_entry.id   AF-A0A5D4K9B1-F1
#
_cell.length_a   1.000
_cell.length_b   1.000
_cell.length_c   1.000
_cell.angle_alpha   90.00
_cell.angle_beta   90.00
_cell.angle_gamma   90.00
#
_symmetry.space_group_name_H-M   'P 1'
#
loop_
_entity.id
_entity.type
_entity.pdbx_description
1 polymer ?
#
loop_
_entity_poly.entity_id
_entity_poly.type
_entity_poly.pdbx_seq_one_letter_code
_entity_poly.pdbx_strand_id
1 'polypeptide(L)'
;MKKLIMLLGCMLTLLTLPLSSTTAFADDPIIKSIDEKLEKTDSYYQKGSAGVKDFIDLTMEVAINEDEVESQKVKMVFVKYKIDRDTIFHFNKQEIFYYSLDNEALLENGSVIGNGESKEFIASHHDDYRKQISPGSLVLILTLIFGSVLVFPYVIFLVQRNTPSDERYHYDL
;
A
#
# COMPACT_ATOMS: atom_id res chain seq x y z
N MET A 1 32.50 1.51 -23.51
CA MET A 1 32.63 1.13 -22.08
C MET A 1 32.43 2.33 -21.14
N LYS A 2 33.17 3.44 -21.25
CA LYS A 2 33.00 4.64 -20.38
C LYS A 2 31.56 5.19 -20.31
N LYS A 3 30.84 5.26 -21.43
CA LYS A 3 29.43 5.74 -21.46
C LYS A 3 28.43 4.77 -20.81
N LEU A 4 28.73 3.46 -20.81
CA LEU A 4 27.87 2.43 -20.19
C LEU A 4 28.07 2.41 -18.66
N ILE A 5 29.30 2.62 -18.20
CA ILE A 5 29.65 2.78 -16.78
C ILE A 5 29.02 4.06 -16.21
N MET A 6 28.97 5.14 -16.99
CA MET A 6 28.32 6.40 -16.58
C MET A 6 26.78 6.26 -16.46
N LEU A 7 26.15 5.45 -17.31
CA LEU A 7 24.71 5.17 -17.26
C LEU A 7 24.35 4.23 -16.10
N LEU A 8 25.21 3.26 -15.79
CA LEU A 8 25.09 2.38 -14.62
C LEU A 8 25.33 3.14 -13.30
N GLY A 9 26.22 4.14 -13.31
CA GLY A 9 26.52 5.00 -12.17
C GLY A 9 25.36 5.93 -11.76
N CYS A 10 24.63 6.49 -12.73
CA CYS A 10 23.44 7.30 -12.43
C CYS A 10 22.26 6.46 -11.90
N MET A 11 22.21 5.17 -12.21
CA MET A 11 21.17 4.27 -11.68
C MET A 11 21.40 3.91 -10.21
N LEU A 12 22.66 3.91 -9.76
CA LEU A 12 23.04 3.55 -8.39
C LEU A 12 22.74 4.67 -7.37
N THR A 13 22.67 5.94 -7.81
CA THR A 13 22.37 7.09 -6.94
C THR A 13 20.87 7.27 -6.63
N LEU A 14 19.98 6.53 -7.30
CA LEU A 14 18.54 6.53 -7.02
C LEU A 14 18.12 5.49 -5.96
N LEU A 15 19.05 4.64 -5.52
CA LEU A 15 18.78 3.56 -4.56
C LEU A 15 19.10 3.94 -3.10
N THR A 16 19.17 5.23 -2.78
CA THR A 16 19.28 5.73 -1.40
C THR A 16 17.94 6.37 -0.99
N LEU A 17 16.87 5.60 -1.05
CA LEU A 17 15.61 5.99 -0.42
C LEU A 17 15.70 5.67 1.08
N PRO A 18 15.31 6.60 1.97
CA PRO A 18 15.39 6.40 3.40
C PRO A 18 14.56 5.18 3.80
N LEU A 19 15.19 4.26 4.54
CA LEU A 19 14.55 3.15 5.22
C LEU A 19 13.34 3.66 5.99
N SER A 20 12.20 3.01 5.78
CA SER A 20 10.92 3.35 6.38
C SER A 20 11.03 3.43 7.89
N SER A 21 10.54 4.53 8.46
CA SER A 21 10.27 4.65 9.89
C SER A 21 9.29 3.55 10.30
N THR A 22 9.78 2.52 10.97
CA THR A 22 8.94 1.61 11.73
C THR A 22 8.40 2.40 12.91
N THR A 23 7.16 2.87 12.78
CA THR A 23 6.36 3.29 13.92
C THR A 23 6.08 2.03 14.74
N ALA A 24 6.91 1.78 15.75
CA ALA A 24 6.57 0.83 16.81
C ALA A 24 5.38 1.41 17.56
N PHE A 25 4.18 0.89 17.29
CA PHE A 25 3.01 1.21 18.09
C PHE A 25 2.92 0.17 19.22
N ALA A 26 2.78 0.68 20.44
CA ALA A 26 2.67 -0.07 21.69
C ALA A 26 1.46 -1.03 21.67
N ASP A 27 1.39 -1.93 22.67
CA ASP A 27 0.27 -2.84 22.99
C ASP A 27 -1.05 -2.07 23.23
N ASP A 28 -1.61 -1.48 22.18
CA ASP A 28 -2.94 -0.88 22.19
C ASP A 28 -3.97 -1.99 21.89
N PRO A 29 -4.92 -2.28 22.81
CA PRO A 29 -5.93 -3.32 22.61
C PRO A 29 -6.77 -3.09 21.35
N ILE A 30 -6.95 -1.82 20.93
CA ILE A 30 -7.67 -1.45 19.72
C ILE A 30 -6.88 -1.90 18.49
N ILE A 31 -5.58 -1.56 18.43
CA ILE A 31 -4.72 -1.99 17.30
C ILE A 31 -4.61 -3.51 17.24
N LYS A 32 -4.48 -4.18 18.39
CA LYS A 32 -4.46 -5.64 18.43
C LYS A 32 -5.74 -6.26 17.86
N SER A 33 -6.90 -5.73 18.22
CA SER A 33 -8.18 -6.21 17.69
C SER A 33 -8.30 -5.99 16.18
N ILE A 34 -7.76 -4.89 15.67
CA ILE A 34 -7.72 -4.58 14.23
C ILE A 34 -6.78 -5.54 13.51
N ASP A 35 -5.60 -5.78 14.05
CA ASP A 35 -4.64 -6.75 13.51
C ASP A 35 -5.26 -8.14 13.41
N GLU A 36 -5.91 -8.62 14.47
CA GLU A 36 -6.57 -9.91 14.48
C GLU A 36 -7.71 -10.00 13.46
N LYS A 37 -8.48 -8.92 13.26
CA LYS A 37 -9.52 -8.86 12.23
C LYS A 37 -8.91 -8.92 10.83
N LEU A 38 -7.90 -8.09 10.57
CA LEU A 38 -7.22 -7.99 9.27
C LEU A 38 -6.54 -9.30 8.88
N GLU A 39 -5.85 -9.97 9.81
CA GLU A 39 -5.24 -11.29 9.58
C GLU A 39 -6.26 -12.36 9.17
N LYS A 40 -7.49 -12.27 9.67
CA LYS A 40 -8.57 -13.23 9.33
C LYS A 40 -9.25 -12.89 8.01
N THR A 41 -9.41 -11.61 7.69
CA THR A 41 -10.25 -11.17 6.56
C THR A 41 -9.47 -10.89 5.28
N ASP A 42 -8.22 -10.44 5.36
CA ASP A 42 -7.41 -10.08 4.21
C ASP A 42 -6.16 -10.94 4.13
N SER A 43 -6.15 -11.90 3.20
CA SER A 43 -5.04 -12.84 3.00
C SER A 43 -3.73 -12.17 2.59
N TYR A 44 -3.79 -10.93 2.12
CA TYR A 44 -2.62 -10.16 1.72
C TYR A 44 -2.17 -9.19 2.82
N TYR A 45 -2.84 -9.17 3.96
CA TYR A 45 -2.45 -8.30 5.07
C TYR A 45 -1.03 -8.62 5.57
N GLN A 46 -0.21 -7.58 5.70
CA GLN A 46 1.09 -7.72 6.36
C GLN A 46 0.89 -7.61 7.88
N LYS A 47 1.01 -8.75 8.57
CA LYS A 47 0.89 -8.87 10.03
C LYS A 47 1.67 -7.79 10.79
N GLY A 48 1.00 -7.13 11.73
CA GLY A 48 1.58 -6.09 12.60
C GLY A 48 1.89 -4.77 11.89
N SER A 49 1.34 -4.54 10.69
CA SER A 49 1.56 -3.31 9.94
C SER A 49 0.51 -2.22 10.18
N ALA A 50 -0.56 -2.53 10.92
CA ALA A 50 -1.59 -1.57 11.25
C ALA A 50 -1.07 -0.47 12.19
N GLY A 51 -1.45 0.77 11.90
CA GLY A 51 -1.15 1.92 12.75
C GLY A 51 -2.23 2.98 12.65
N VAL A 52 -2.62 3.53 13.80
CA VAL A 52 -3.59 4.64 13.87
C VAL A 52 -2.94 5.89 13.28
N LYS A 53 -3.68 6.56 12.40
CA LYS A 53 -3.34 7.86 11.82
C LYS A 53 -4.09 9.00 12.49
N ASP A 54 -5.37 8.80 12.73
CA ASP A 54 -6.22 9.74 13.44
C ASP A 54 -7.34 9.00 14.16
N PHE A 55 -7.99 9.66 15.12
CA PHE A 55 -9.13 9.10 15.83
C PHE A 55 -10.07 10.18 16.35
N ILE A 56 -11.33 9.79 16.56
CA ILE A 56 -12.33 10.61 17.24
C ILE A 56 -13.20 9.73 18.15
N ASP A 57 -13.51 10.25 19.33
CA ASP A 57 -14.40 9.58 20.29
C ASP A 57 -15.78 10.20 20.17
N LEU A 58 -16.77 9.37 19.86
CA LEU A 58 -18.15 9.80 19.61
C LEU A 58 -19.12 8.94 20.41
N THR A 59 -20.33 9.45 20.63
CA THR A 59 -21.46 8.61 21.04
C THR A 59 -22.28 8.30 19.79
N MET A 60 -22.44 7.03 19.48
CA MET A 60 -23.13 6.57 18.28
C MET A 60 -24.17 5.51 18.61
N GLU A 61 -25.20 5.44 17.78
CA GLU A 61 -26.17 4.37 17.82
C GLU A 61 -25.61 3.13 17.13
N VAL A 62 -25.68 1.99 17.81
CA VAL A 62 -25.17 0.71 17.33
C VAL A 62 -26.32 -0.29 17.36
N ALA A 63 -26.61 -0.89 16.20
CA ALA A 63 -27.56 -1.99 16.09
C ALA A 63 -26.92 -3.26 16.65
N ILE A 64 -27.45 -3.76 17.78
CA ILE A 64 -27.00 -5.02 18.38
C ILE A 64 -27.68 -6.19 17.66
N ASN A 65 -28.96 -6.01 17.29
CA ASN A 65 -29.79 -6.97 16.57
C ASN A 65 -30.74 -6.22 15.60
N GLU A 66 -31.54 -6.95 14.80
CA GLU A 66 -32.46 -6.37 13.81
C GLU A 66 -33.44 -5.32 14.39
N ASP A 67 -33.80 -5.47 15.67
CA ASP A 67 -34.79 -4.62 16.35
C ASP A 67 -34.23 -3.78 17.51
N GLU A 68 -32.95 -3.94 17.88
CA GLU A 68 -32.36 -3.33 19.07
C GLU A 68 -31.18 -2.43 18.72
N VAL A 69 -31.32 -1.15 19.07
CA VAL A 69 -30.31 -0.11 18.89
C VAL A 69 -29.93 0.45 20.25
N GLU A 70 -28.64 0.48 20.55
CA GLU A 70 -28.10 1.04 21.78
C GLU A 70 -27.17 2.21 21.47
N SER A 71 -27.20 3.23 22.33
CA SER A 71 -26.23 4.32 22.27
C SER A 71 -24.96 3.92 23.01
N GLN A 72 -23.84 3.83 22.29
CA GLN A 72 -22.55 3.42 22.83
C GLN A 72 -21.48 4.49 22.57
N LYS A 73 -20.49 4.53 23.45
CA LYS A 73 -19.25 5.29 23.22
C LYS A 73 -18.40 4.52 22.22
N VAL A 74 -18.20 5.12 21.05
CA VAL A 74 -17.45 4.52 19.96
C VAL A 74 -16.25 5.40 19.64
N LYS A 75 -15.06 4.78 19.63
CA LYS A 75 -13.87 5.37 19.05
C LYS A 75 -13.80 4.99 17.57
N MET A 76 -13.90 5.99 16.71
CA MET A 76 -13.60 5.85 15.30
C MET A 76 -12.11 6.05 15.10
N VAL A 77 -11.43 5.07 14.50
CA VAL A 77 -9.99 5.12 14.27
C VAL A 77 -9.69 5.03 12.78
N PHE A 78 -8.96 6.00 12.26
CA PHE A 78 -8.43 5.97 10.90
C PHE A 78 -7.09 5.24 10.91
N VAL A 79 -7.02 4.09 10.24
CA VAL A 79 -5.90 3.15 10.34
C VAL A 79 -5.23 3.02 8.99
N LYS A 80 -3.90 3.10 8.98
CA LYS A 80 -3.06 2.75 7.83
C LYS A 80 -2.40 1.42 8.06
N TYR A 81 -2.42 0.56 7.04
CA TYR A 81 -1.79 -0.75 7.09
C TYR A 81 -1.22 -1.16 5.72
N LYS A 82 -0.38 -2.18 5.71
CA LYS A 82 0.29 -2.69 4.51
C LYS A 82 -0.37 -3.98 4.02
N ILE A 83 -0.41 -4.10 2.70
CA ILE A 83 -0.94 -5.25 1.99
C ILE A 83 0.08 -5.68 0.95
N ASP A 84 0.49 -6.94 1.02
CA ASP A 84 1.46 -7.58 0.14
C ASP A 84 0.75 -8.59 -0.76
N ARG A 85 0.49 -8.22 -2.01
CA ARG A 85 -0.17 -9.14 -2.96
C ARG A 85 0.77 -10.25 -3.42
N ASP A 86 2.01 -9.87 -3.65
CA ASP A 86 3.12 -10.75 -4.05
C ASP A 86 4.47 -10.10 -3.67
N THR A 87 5.56 -10.61 -4.23
CA THR A 87 6.93 -10.14 -3.94
C THR A 87 7.25 -8.74 -4.48
N ILE A 88 6.41 -8.17 -5.35
CA ILE A 88 6.71 -6.92 -6.07
C ILE A 88 5.67 -5.85 -5.76
N PHE A 89 4.40 -6.23 -5.58
CA PHE A 89 3.28 -5.33 -5.37
C PHE A 89 2.89 -5.24 -3.89
N HIS A 90 3.52 -4.28 -3.23
CA HIS A 90 3.20 -3.84 -1.87
C HIS A 90 2.36 -2.57 -1.93
N PHE A 91 1.31 -2.51 -1.11
CA PHE A 91 0.39 -1.39 -1.05
C PHE A 91 0.23 -0.90 0.38
N ASN A 92 0.01 0.40 0.53
CA ASN A 92 -0.55 0.95 1.75
C ASN A 92 -2.05 1.13 1.55
N LYS A 93 -2.86 0.60 2.46
CA LYS A 93 -4.30 0.84 2.52
C LYS A 93 -4.60 1.65 3.77
N GLN A 94 -5.64 2.47 3.69
CA GLN A 94 -6.15 3.27 4.79
C GLN A 94 -7.65 3.02 4.91
N GLU A 95 -8.14 2.85 6.14
CA GLU A 95 -9.52 2.47 6.41
C GLU A 95 -9.93 2.93 7.82
N ILE A 96 -11.20 3.30 7.99
CA ILE A 96 -11.77 3.62 9.30
C ILE A 96 -12.33 2.35 9.93
N PHE A 97 -12.00 2.13 11.20
CA PHE A 97 -12.59 1.11 12.05
C PHE A 97 -13.37 1.75 13.19
N TYR A 98 -14.37 1.02 13.67
CA TYR A 98 -15.23 1.41 14.77
C TYR A 98 -14.96 0.50 15.96
N TYR A 99 -14.63 1.09 17.11
CA TYR A 99 -14.36 0.34 18.33
C TYR A 99 -15.29 0.81 19.45
N SER A 100 -16.10 -0.09 20.00
CA SER A 100 -16.92 0.20 21.18
C SER A 100 -16.04 0.25 22.42
N LEU A 101 -16.04 1.40 23.10
CA LEU A 101 -15.34 1.58 24.37
C LEU A 101 -16.11 0.94 25.54
N ASP A 102 -17.43 0.74 25.39
CA ASP A 102 -18.25 0.14 26.44
C ASP A 102 -18.14 -1.39 26.43
N ASN A 103 -18.05 -1.99 25.23
CA ASN A 103 -17.94 -3.44 25.05
C ASN A 103 -16.51 -3.92 24.76
N GLU A 104 -15.54 -3.01 24.70
CA GLU A 104 -14.13 -3.27 24.40
C GLU A 104 -13.91 -4.11 23.12
N ALA A 105 -14.72 -3.87 22.09
CA ALA A 105 -14.76 -4.70 20.87
C ALA A 105 -14.89 -3.88 19.59
N LEU A 106 -14.34 -4.41 18.48
CA LEU A 106 -14.57 -3.86 17.15
C LEU A 106 -16.02 -4.09 16.71
N LEU A 107 -16.63 -3.03 16.21
CA LEU A 107 -17.96 -3.05 15.62
C LEU A 107 -17.87 -3.40 14.13
N GLU A 108 -18.95 -3.95 13.59
CA GLU A 108 -19.09 -4.13 12.16
C GLU A 108 -19.53 -2.81 11.52
N ASN A 109 -18.99 -2.50 10.33
CA ASN A 109 -19.33 -1.23 9.67
C ASN A 109 -20.84 -1.10 9.39
N GLY A 110 -21.54 -2.22 9.21
CA GLY A 110 -22.99 -2.24 8.99
C GLY A 110 -23.83 -2.07 10.26
N SER A 111 -23.25 -2.26 11.44
CA SER A 111 -23.97 -2.15 12.72
C SER A 111 -23.93 -0.73 13.30
N VAL A 112 -23.08 0.16 12.78
CA VAL A 112 -22.91 1.53 13.29
C VAL A 112 -23.80 2.50 12.51
N ILE A 113 -24.69 3.18 13.22
CA ILE A 113 -25.57 4.22 12.66
C ILE A 113 -24.85 5.57 12.79
N GLY A 114 -24.34 6.07 11.66
CA GLY A 114 -23.54 7.30 11.63
C GLY A 114 -24.34 8.57 11.94
N ASN A 115 -23.79 9.41 12.82
CA ASN A 115 -24.28 10.75 13.13
C ASN A 115 -23.56 11.85 12.30
N GLY A 116 -23.87 13.14 12.53
CA GLY A 116 -23.24 14.26 11.81
C GLY A 116 -21.72 14.30 11.95
N GLU A 117 -21.21 14.15 13.17
CA GLU A 117 -19.76 14.19 13.47
C GLU A 117 -19.00 13.03 12.82
N SER A 118 -19.58 11.82 12.81
CA SER A 118 -18.98 10.67 12.12
C SER A 118 -18.87 10.90 10.62
N LYS A 119 -19.85 11.59 10.00
CA LYS A 119 -19.82 11.92 8.58
C LYS A 119 -18.75 12.95 8.27
N GLU A 120 -18.56 13.94 9.14
CA GLU A 120 -17.48 14.93 9.01
C GLU A 120 -16.10 14.27 9.12
N PHE A 121 -15.93 13.35 10.07
CA PHE A 121 -14.68 12.60 10.22
C PHE A 121 -14.39 11.69 9.01
N ILE A 122 -15.41 11.03 8.45
CA ILE A 122 -15.25 10.24 7.22
C ILE A 122 -14.94 11.15 6.03
N ALA A 123 -15.61 12.30 5.93
CA ALA A 123 -15.40 13.26 4.85
C ALA A 123 -14.01 13.88 4.89
N SER A 124 -13.48 14.21 6.07
CA SER A 124 -12.14 14.78 6.22
C SER A 124 -11.02 13.81 5.80
N HIS A 125 -11.29 12.51 5.83
CA HIS A 125 -10.35 11.45 5.44
C HIS A 125 -10.69 10.79 4.10
N HIS A 126 -11.74 11.25 3.39
CA HIS A 126 -12.25 10.59 2.18
C HIS A 126 -11.20 10.51 1.06
N ASP A 127 -10.36 11.54 0.93
CA ASP A 127 -9.30 11.57 -0.08
C ASP A 127 -8.14 10.60 0.24
N ASP A 128 -7.97 10.24 1.52
CA ASP A 128 -6.91 9.37 2.00
C ASP A 128 -7.27 7.88 1.97
N TYR A 129 -8.54 7.52 1.72
CA TYR A 129 -9.06 6.15 1.60
C TYR A 129 -8.49 5.31 0.45
N ARG A 130 -7.51 5.84 -0.28
CA ARG A 130 -6.97 5.20 -1.47
C ARG A 130 -5.97 4.11 -1.12
N LYS A 131 -6.10 2.98 -1.81
CA LYS A 131 -5.02 1.99 -1.92
C LYS A 131 -3.89 2.60 -2.74
N GLN A 132 -2.77 2.88 -2.09
CA GLN A 132 -1.60 3.49 -2.73
C GLN A 132 -0.49 2.44 -2.90
N ILE A 133 0.10 2.37 -4.09
CA ILE A 133 1.29 1.56 -4.33
C ILE A 133 2.41 2.07 -3.41
N SER A 134 3.11 1.16 -2.75
CA SER A 134 4.25 1.55 -1.92
C SER A 134 5.32 2.24 -2.79
N PRO A 135 6.03 3.25 -2.27
CA PRO A 135 7.09 3.92 -3.03
C PRO A 135 8.14 2.94 -3.58
N GLY A 136 8.48 1.89 -2.83
CA GLY A 136 9.41 0.85 -3.26
C GLY A 136 8.89 0.05 -4.46
N SER A 137 7.65 -0.43 -4.39
CA SER A 137 7.00 -1.12 -5.51
C SER A 137 6.88 -0.23 -6.74
N LEU A 138 6.55 1.05 -6.56
CA LEU A 138 6.47 2.01 -7.65
C LEU A 138 7.82 2.16 -8.37
N VAL A 139 8.91 2.34 -7.61
CA VAL A 139 10.27 2.44 -8.17
C VAL A 139 10.66 1.18 -8.93
N LEU A 140 10.34 0.01 -8.39
CA LEU A 140 10.62 -1.28 -9.03
C LEU A 140 9.86 -1.41 -10.36
N ILE A 141 8.56 -1.10 -10.37
CA ILE A 141 7.73 -1.11 -11.60
C ILE A 141 8.29 -0.13 -12.64
N LEU A 142 8.61 1.11 -12.23
CA LEU A 142 9.19 2.11 -13.13
C LEU A 142 10.53 1.65 -13.68
N THR A 143 11.36 0.99 -12.87
CA THR A 143 12.65 0.43 -13.29
C THR A 143 12.46 -0.69 -14.32
N LEU A 144 11.48 -1.58 -14.14
CA LEU A 144 11.16 -2.63 -15.10
C LEU A 144 10.65 -2.06 -16.43
N ILE A 145 9.77 -1.04 -16.39
CA ILE A 145 9.27 -0.35 -17.58
C ILE A 145 10.42 0.37 -18.30
N PHE A 146 11.26 1.08 -17.57
CA PHE A 146 12.42 1.77 -18.14
C PHE A 146 13.40 0.77 -18.78
N GLY A 147 13.68 -0.34 -18.10
CA GLY A 147 14.52 -1.42 -18.62
C GLY A 147 13.98 -2.04 -19.90
N SER A 148 12.67 -2.33 -19.95
CA SER A 148 12.05 -2.99 -21.10
C SER A 148 11.90 -2.06 -22.31
N VAL A 149 11.60 -0.78 -22.10
CA VAL A 149 11.36 0.18 -23.19
C VAL A 149 12.65 0.79 -23.72
N LEU A 150 13.64 1.07 -22.87
CA LEU A 150 14.85 1.79 -23.27
C LEU A 150 16.09 0.90 -23.30
N VAL A 151 16.34 0.14 -22.24
CA VAL A 151 17.58 -0.65 -22.14
C VAL A 151 17.57 -1.83 -23.11
N PHE A 152 16.47 -2.59 -23.15
CA PHE A 152 16.40 -3.80 -23.97
C PHE A 152 16.53 -3.51 -25.49
N PRO A 153 15.78 -2.55 -26.09
CA PRO A 153 15.95 -2.22 -27.50
C PRO A 153 17.32 -1.62 -27.81
N TYR A 154 17.89 -0.84 -26.89
CA TYR A 154 19.23 -0.28 -27.05
C TYR A 154 20.32 -1.36 -27.05
N VAL A 155 20.21 -2.36 -26.18
CA VAL A 155 21.13 -3.52 -26.17
C VAL A 155 20.99 -4.32 -27.47
N ILE A 156 19.76 -4.60 -27.92
CA ILE A 156 19.52 -5.27 -29.21
C ILE A 156 20.15 -4.48 -30.36
N PHE A 157 19.94 -3.16 -30.41
CA PHE A 157 20.54 -2.30 -31.42
C PHE A 157 22.07 -2.36 -31.40
N LEU A 158 22.70 -2.32 -30.22
CA LEU A 158 24.16 -2.43 -30.11
C LEU A 158 24.69 -3.80 -30.54
N VAL A 159 23.98 -4.88 -30.21
CA VAL A 159 24.34 -6.24 -30.63
C VAL A 159 24.24 -6.34 -32.15
N GLN A 160 23.10 -5.94 -32.75
CA GLN A 160 22.90 -5.95 -34.20
C GLN A 160 23.93 -5.11 -34.96
N ARG A 161 24.30 -3.93 -34.43
CA ARG A 161 25.30 -3.06 -35.06
C ARG A 161 26.71 -3.65 -35.05
N ASN A 162 27.03 -4.49 -34.07
CA ASN A 162 28.34 -5.11 -33.92
C ASN A 162 28.38 -6.54 -34.50
N THR A 163 27.27 -7.06 -35.01
CA THR A 163 27.24 -8.28 -35.80
C THR A 163 27.85 -7.97 -37.18
N PRO A 164 28.96 -8.61 -37.58
CA PRO A 164 29.52 -8.42 -38.92
C PRO A 164 28.47 -8.86 -39.96
N SER A 165 28.23 -8.02 -40.96
CA SER A 165 27.45 -8.42 -42.13
C SER A 165 28.19 -9.58 -42.81
N ASP A 166 27.49 -10.69 -43.03
CA ASP A 166 28.02 -11.79 -43.83
C ASP A 166 28.00 -11.36 -45.31
N GLU A 167 28.91 -10.46 -45.70
CA GLU A 167 29.18 -10.07 -47.09
C GLU A 167 29.90 -11.19 -47.87
N ARG A 168 29.60 -12.46 -47.59
CA ARG A 168 30.19 -13.63 -48.28
C ARG A 168 29.21 -14.39 -49.17
N TYR A 169 28.36 -13.66 -49.87
CA TYR A 169 27.68 -14.18 -51.05
C TYR A 169 27.91 -13.25 -52.25
N HIS A 170 29.09 -13.37 -52.84
CA HIS A 170 29.27 -13.06 -54.25
C HIS A 170 28.47 -14.10 -55.04
N TYR A 171 27.33 -13.68 -55.61
CA TYR A 171 26.75 -14.40 -56.74
C TYR A 171 27.59 -14.06 -57.96
N ASP A 172 28.56 -14.93 -58.28
CA ASP A 172 29.13 -14.98 -59.62
C ASP A 172 28.07 -15.63 -60.53
N LEU A 173 27.41 -14.81 -61.34
CA LEU A 173 26.53 -15.19 -62.44
C LEU A 173 27.19 -14.82 -63.77
#